data_AF-A0A023GCK2-F1
#
_entry.id   AF-A0A023GCK2-F1
#
_cell.length_a   1.000
_cell.length_b   1.000
_cell.length_c   1.000
_cell.angle_alpha   90.00
_cell.angle_beta   90.00
_cell.angle_gamma   90.00
#
_symmetry.space_group_name_H-M   'P 1'
#
loop_
_entity.id
_entity.type
_entity.pdbx_description
1 polymer ?
#
loop_
_entity_poly.entity_id
_entity_poly.type
_entity_poly.pdbx_seq_one_letter_code
_entity_poly.pdbx_strand_id
1 'polypeptide(L)'
;MSRSVSVLAFLVFAYAAVPSCLCSLVTTCQTDADCSNTQRCVVHYNYASSANCESAKYCISVSKTSCSCKAGYTCRLKDCPASPYECLIIENQDTRCGGSQAPTCLSTQICGYKLTGLVCIKCPCYGTHKAVCVTRKSTTSCGANSIVTVDQKGGYTCNGCASAVSVLTG
;
A
#
# COMPACT_ATOMS: atom_id res chain seq x y z
N MET A 1 29.14 -70.96 33.40
CA MET A 1 28.02 -70.90 32.44
C MET A 1 27.79 -69.44 32.09
N SER A 2 27.51 -69.21 30.81
CA SER A 2 27.62 -67.99 30.02
C SER A 2 26.65 -66.85 30.41
N ARG A 3 26.98 -65.64 29.89
CA ARG A 3 26.15 -64.45 29.58
C ARG A 3 26.30 -63.27 30.54
N SER A 4 26.38 -62.01 30.12
CA SER A 4 26.57 -61.35 28.81
C SER A 4 26.84 -59.87 29.14
N VAL A 5 27.76 -59.25 28.42
CA VAL A 5 28.02 -57.81 28.46
C VAL A 5 26.78 -57.05 27.96
N SER A 6 26.37 -55.98 28.64
CA SER A 6 25.40 -55.01 28.10
C SER A 6 25.91 -53.59 28.34
N VAL A 7 26.54 -53.06 27.29
CA VAL A 7 26.90 -51.66 27.13
C VAL A 7 25.60 -50.91 26.81
N LEU A 8 25.07 -50.12 27.75
CA LEU A 8 24.01 -49.15 27.46
C LEU A 8 24.67 -47.83 27.01
N ALA A 9 24.65 -47.62 25.70
CA ALA A 9 24.97 -46.35 25.07
C ALA A 9 23.85 -45.34 25.37
N PHE A 10 24.16 -44.28 26.10
CA PHE A 10 23.27 -43.12 26.26
C PHE A 10 23.38 -42.24 25.02
N LEU A 11 22.42 -42.37 24.11
CA LEU A 11 22.20 -41.42 23.01
C LEU A 11 21.56 -40.15 23.55
N VAL A 12 22.36 -39.09 23.69
CA VAL A 12 21.88 -37.73 23.95
C VAL A 12 21.33 -37.17 22.63
N PHE A 13 20.00 -37.13 22.50
CA PHE A 13 19.34 -36.40 21.41
C PHE A 13 19.39 -34.90 21.71
N ALA A 14 20.35 -34.20 21.09
CA ALA A 14 20.33 -32.75 21.00
C ALA A 14 19.18 -32.33 20.07
N TYR A 15 18.06 -31.88 20.63
CA TYR A 15 17.02 -31.21 19.87
C TYR A 15 17.55 -29.85 19.43
N ALA A 16 17.97 -29.76 18.16
CA ALA A 16 18.24 -28.50 17.51
C ALA A 16 16.91 -27.73 17.40
N ALA A 17 16.76 -26.69 18.23
CA ALA A 17 15.70 -25.71 18.08
C ALA A 17 15.94 -24.94 16.78
N VAL A 18 15.33 -25.39 15.69
CA VAL A 18 15.32 -24.66 14.42
C VAL A 18 14.47 -23.41 14.65
N PRO A 19 15.00 -22.19 14.50
CA PRO A 19 14.18 -20.98 14.58
C PRO A 19 13.24 -21.04 13.38
N SER A 20 11.97 -21.36 13.63
CA SER A 20 10.94 -21.29 12.61
C SER A 20 10.79 -19.82 12.25
N CYS A 21 11.37 -19.42 11.11
CA CYS A 21 11.10 -18.12 10.54
C CYS A 21 9.59 -18.09 10.28
N LEU A 22 8.84 -17.35 11.09
CA LEU A 22 7.43 -17.05 10.87
C LEU A 22 7.35 -16.13 9.64
N CYS A 23 7.55 -16.70 8.46
CA CYS A 23 7.12 -16.10 7.22
C CYS A 23 5.60 -16.04 7.29
N SER A 24 5.04 -14.88 7.63
CA SER A 24 3.62 -14.61 7.47
C SER A 24 3.25 -14.91 6.02
N LEU A 25 2.63 -16.07 5.78
CA LEU A 25 2.11 -16.45 4.48
C LEU A 25 1.02 -15.45 4.12
N VAL A 26 1.25 -14.70 3.04
CA VAL A 26 0.27 -13.78 2.48
C VAL A 26 -0.89 -14.64 1.95
N THR A 27 -2.04 -14.62 2.61
CA THR A 27 -3.24 -15.33 2.15
C THR A 27 -3.89 -14.52 1.04
N THR A 28 -3.93 -15.06 -0.18
CA THR A 28 -4.68 -14.45 -1.28
C THR A 28 -6.18 -14.63 -1.08
N CYS A 29 -7.00 -13.72 -1.62
CA CYS A 29 -8.46 -13.75 -1.49
C CYS A 29 -9.14 -13.23 -2.76
N GLN A 30 -10.45 -13.43 -2.86
CA GLN A 30 -11.33 -12.75 -3.81
C GLN A 30 -12.39 -11.90 -3.11
N THR A 31 -12.81 -12.29 -1.90
CA THR A 31 -13.81 -11.60 -1.09
C THR A 31 -13.43 -11.62 0.39
N ASP A 32 -14.04 -10.74 1.21
CA ASP A 32 -13.80 -10.68 2.65
C ASP A 32 -14.06 -12.02 3.38
N ALA A 33 -14.89 -12.91 2.80
CA ALA A 33 -15.19 -14.23 3.36
C ALA A 33 -13.99 -15.20 3.31
N ASP A 34 -13.00 -14.93 2.44
CA ASP A 34 -11.79 -15.74 2.35
C ASP A 34 -10.78 -15.41 3.47
N CYS A 35 -11.09 -14.40 4.29
CA CYS A 35 -10.20 -13.84 5.29
C CYS A 35 -10.67 -14.11 6.72
N SER A 36 -9.72 -14.17 7.66
CA SER A 36 -10.05 -14.28 9.08
C SER A 36 -10.92 -13.11 9.54
N ASN A 37 -11.71 -13.27 10.60
CA ASN A 37 -12.68 -12.26 11.10
C ASN A 37 -12.09 -10.86 11.39
N THR A 38 -10.77 -10.73 11.49
CA THR A 38 -10.05 -9.46 11.71
C THR A 38 -9.33 -8.93 10.45
N GLN A 39 -9.53 -9.59 9.33
CA GLN A 39 -8.93 -9.30 8.04
C GLN A 39 -10.01 -8.97 7.02
N ARG A 40 -9.61 -8.26 5.96
CA ARG A 40 -10.45 -7.99 4.80
C ARG A 40 -9.68 -8.35 3.55
N CYS A 41 -10.42 -8.73 2.52
CA CYS A 41 -9.84 -8.97 1.23
C CYS A 41 -9.57 -7.65 0.54
N VAL A 42 -8.32 -7.21 0.63
CA VAL A 42 -7.90 -5.96 0.04
C VAL A 42 -7.41 -6.27 -1.35
N VAL A 43 -8.24 -5.88 -2.33
CA VAL A 43 -7.81 -5.86 -3.72
C VAL A 43 -6.81 -4.72 -3.86
N HIS A 44 -5.56 -5.12 -3.92
CA HIS A 44 -4.45 -4.29 -4.30
C HIS A 44 -4.53 -4.02 -5.80
N TYR A 45 -5.55 -3.26 -6.24
CA TYR A 45 -5.92 -3.09 -7.66
C TYR A 45 -4.78 -2.57 -8.57
N ASN A 46 -3.64 -2.18 -8.02
CA ASN A 46 -2.39 -1.87 -8.73
C ASN A 46 -1.12 -2.48 -8.08
N TYR A 47 -1.24 -3.31 -7.03
CA TYR A 47 -0.10 -3.83 -6.25
C TYR A 47 0.13 -5.35 -6.31
N ALA A 48 -0.84 -6.14 -6.75
CA ALA A 48 -0.64 -7.56 -6.98
C ALA A 48 -1.59 -8.08 -8.07
N SER A 49 -1.22 -9.20 -8.69
CA SER A 49 -2.10 -9.98 -9.57
C SER A 49 -3.25 -10.64 -8.81
N SER A 50 -3.25 -10.59 -7.48
CA SER A 50 -4.26 -11.14 -6.57
C SER A 50 -4.55 -10.18 -5.41
N ALA A 51 -5.76 -10.25 -4.85
CA ALA A 51 -6.08 -9.58 -3.58
C ALA A 51 -5.54 -10.41 -2.41
N ASN A 52 -5.29 -9.78 -1.26
CA ASN A 52 -4.77 -10.46 -0.07
C ASN A 52 -5.61 -10.15 1.18
N CYS A 53 -5.67 -11.10 2.10
CA CYS A 53 -6.27 -10.94 3.41
C CYS A 53 -5.39 -10.10 4.31
N GLU A 54 -5.66 -8.81 4.31
CA GLU A 54 -4.94 -7.85 5.12
C GLU A 54 -5.71 -7.60 6.41
N SER A 55 -4.98 -7.46 7.52
CA SER A 55 -5.64 -7.09 8.77
C SER A 55 -6.36 -5.76 8.59
N ALA A 56 -7.68 -5.75 8.76
CA ALA A 56 -8.54 -4.63 8.45
C ALA A 56 -8.30 -3.53 9.49
N LYS A 57 -7.34 -2.64 9.18
CA LYS A 57 -6.78 -1.71 10.18
C LYS A 57 -6.77 -0.26 9.74
N TYR A 58 -7.35 0.04 8.58
CA TYR A 58 -7.24 1.36 7.97
C TYR A 58 -7.95 2.43 8.81
N CYS A 59 -9.23 2.26 9.16
CA CYS A 59 -10.00 3.31 9.83
C CYS A 59 -10.56 2.85 11.18
N ILE A 60 -10.34 3.63 12.24
CA ILE A 60 -11.09 3.50 13.51
C ILE A 60 -12.45 4.16 13.36
N SER A 61 -12.50 5.35 12.76
CA SER A 61 -13.72 5.98 12.26
C SER A 61 -13.42 6.91 11.08
N VAL A 62 -14.31 6.95 10.08
CA VAL A 62 -14.29 7.96 9.01
C VAL A 62 -15.66 8.61 9.02
N SER A 63 -15.71 9.90 9.29
CA SER A 63 -16.93 10.69 9.21
C SER A 63 -16.89 11.60 7.98
N LYS A 64 -17.96 12.37 7.77
CA LYS A 64 -17.99 13.40 6.72
C LYS A 64 -17.09 14.60 7.04
N THR A 65 -16.55 14.70 8.26
CA THR A 65 -15.79 15.88 8.74
C THR A 65 -14.41 15.55 9.34
N SER A 66 -14.09 14.28 9.56
CA SER A 66 -12.77 13.85 10.07
C SER A 66 -12.56 12.35 9.89
N CYS A 67 -11.30 11.90 10.03
CA CYS A 67 -11.02 10.48 10.25
C CYS A 67 -10.08 10.25 11.44
N SER A 68 -10.36 9.19 12.19
CA SER A 68 -9.51 8.66 13.25
C SER A 68 -8.87 7.37 12.74
N CYS A 69 -7.55 7.38 12.63
CA CYS A 69 -6.77 6.28 12.07
C CYS A 69 -6.05 5.50 13.17
N LYS A 70 -5.77 4.22 12.94
CA LYS A 70 -4.92 3.45 13.85
C LYS A 70 -3.50 4.02 13.86
N ALA A 71 -2.76 3.76 14.95
CA ALA A 71 -1.35 4.12 15.02
C ALA A 71 -0.59 3.59 13.79
N GLY A 72 0.22 4.46 13.17
CA GLY A 72 0.92 4.18 11.92
C GLY A 72 0.18 4.56 10.63
N TYR A 73 -1.07 5.04 10.74
CA TYR A 73 -1.86 5.52 9.59
C TYR A 73 -2.12 7.02 9.70
N THR A 74 -2.12 7.71 8.56
CA THR A 74 -2.41 9.15 8.47
C THR A 74 -3.78 9.40 7.85
N CYS A 75 -4.53 10.34 8.42
CA CYS A 75 -5.80 10.80 7.86
C CYS A 75 -5.53 11.73 6.67
N ARG A 76 -6.05 11.39 5.49
CA ARG A 76 -5.95 12.22 4.28
C ARG A 76 -7.32 12.73 3.88
N LEU A 77 -7.42 14.03 3.61
CA LEU A 77 -8.57 14.65 2.95
C LEU A 77 -8.55 14.35 1.44
N LYS A 78 -9.72 14.13 0.87
CA LYS A 78 -9.98 13.91 -0.56
C LYS A 78 -11.02 14.90 -1.04
N ASP A 79 -10.98 15.26 -2.31
CA ASP A 79 -12.05 16.05 -2.95
C ASP A 79 -13.23 15.15 -3.37
N CYS A 80 -13.73 14.37 -2.42
CA CYS A 80 -14.77 13.37 -2.64
C CYS A 80 -15.94 13.60 -1.67
N PRO A 81 -17.02 14.28 -2.09
CA PRO A 81 -18.10 14.66 -1.17
C PRO A 81 -18.75 13.48 -0.42
N ALA A 82 -18.85 12.32 -1.07
CA ALA A 82 -19.44 11.11 -0.47
C ALA A 82 -18.49 10.41 0.52
N SER A 83 -17.17 10.59 0.38
CA SER A 83 -16.14 9.93 1.19
C SER A 83 -14.90 10.84 1.30
N PRO A 84 -14.99 11.95 2.05
CA PRO A 84 -13.96 12.99 2.02
C PRO A 84 -12.67 12.60 2.76
N TYR A 85 -12.68 11.56 3.58
CA TYR A 85 -11.49 11.16 4.34
C TYR A 85 -11.12 9.70 4.10
N GLU A 86 -9.83 9.42 4.20
CA GLU A 86 -9.28 8.06 4.18
C GLU A 86 -8.11 7.95 5.15
N CYS A 87 -7.93 6.77 5.73
CA CYS A 87 -6.76 6.47 6.55
C CYS A 87 -5.79 5.59 5.76
N LEU A 88 -4.55 6.03 5.66
CA LEU A 88 -3.56 5.40 4.79
C LEU A 88 -2.27 5.11 5.55
N ILE A 89 -1.72 3.92 5.31
CA ILE A 89 -0.31 3.62 5.58
C ILE A 89 0.43 3.87 4.28
N ILE A 90 1.27 4.89 4.27
CA ILE A 90 2.11 5.23 3.12
C ILE A 90 3.52 5.26 3.66
N GLU A 91 4.27 4.18 3.44
CA GLU A 91 5.62 4.03 4.02
C GLU A 91 6.65 4.91 3.30
N ASN A 92 6.26 5.62 2.24
CA ASN A 92 7.08 6.64 1.57
C ASN A 92 6.20 7.76 0.98
N GLN A 93 6.26 8.95 1.60
CA GLN A 93 5.59 10.15 1.10
C GLN A 93 6.54 11.14 0.42
N ASP A 94 7.85 10.90 0.49
CA ASP A 94 8.86 11.88 0.13
C ASP A 94 8.83 12.23 -1.36
N THR A 95 8.69 11.22 -2.23
CA THR A 95 8.75 11.40 -3.69
C THR A 95 7.38 11.68 -4.33
N ARG A 96 6.33 11.89 -3.51
CA ARG A 96 4.97 12.17 -3.95
C ARG A 96 4.77 13.65 -4.22
N CYS A 97 3.72 14.02 -4.97
CA CYS A 97 3.30 15.42 -5.03
C CYS A 97 3.04 15.98 -3.62
N GLY A 98 3.77 17.04 -3.26
CA GLY A 98 3.74 17.64 -1.91
C GLY A 98 4.73 17.04 -0.90
N GLY A 99 5.45 15.97 -1.27
CA GLY A 99 6.51 15.39 -0.46
C GLY A 99 7.83 16.19 -0.52
N SER A 100 8.75 15.87 0.40
CA SER A 100 10.04 16.56 0.55
C SER A 100 10.96 16.44 -0.68
N GLN A 101 10.80 15.39 -1.47
CA GLN A 101 11.55 15.08 -2.68
C GLN A 101 10.66 15.18 -3.94
N ALA A 102 9.49 15.81 -3.84
CA ALA A 102 8.61 16.07 -4.98
C ALA A 102 9.30 16.97 -6.02
N PRO A 103 8.95 16.86 -7.32
CA PRO A 103 9.36 17.87 -8.27
C PRO A 103 8.75 19.24 -7.90
N THR A 104 9.56 20.29 -8.00
CA THR A 104 9.09 21.67 -7.82
C THR A 104 8.50 22.16 -9.14
N CYS A 105 7.18 22.34 -9.18
CA CYS A 105 6.47 22.77 -10.38
C CYS A 105 6.39 24.30 -10.47
N LEU A 106 6.40 24.81 -11.71
CA LEU A 106 6.14 26.23 -11.97
C LEU A 106 4.70 26.61 -11.59
N SER A 107 4.42 27.90 -11.46
CA SER A 107 3.07 28.42 -11.18
C SER A 107 2.04 28.03 -12.25
N THR A 108 2.48 27.85 -13.50
CA THR A 108 1.67 27.39 -14.64
C THR A 108 1.50 25.87 -14.71
N GLN A 109 2.10 25.14 -13.77
CA GLN A 109 2.10 23.68 -13.72
C GLN A 109 1.41 23.17 -12.46
N ILE A 110 1.06 21.90 -12.49
CA ILE A 110 0.54 21.13 -11.37
C ILE A 110 1.34 19.83 -11.27
N CYS A 111 1.58 19.36 -10.06
CA CYS A 111 2.19 18.06 -9.86
C CYS A 111 1.15 16.97 -10.09
N GLY A 112 1.53 15.94 -10.84
CA GLY A 112 0.72 14.75 -11.06
C GLY A 112 1.58 13.49 -11.13
N TYR A 113 0.93 12.35 -11.30
CA TYR A 113 1.53 11.03 -11.24
C TYR A 113 1.48 10.38 -12.61
N LYS A 114 2.65 10.13 -13.21
CA LYS A 114 2.79 9.44 -14.49
C LYS A 114 3.17 7.98 -14.26
N LEU A 115 2.52 7.06 -14.97
CA LEU A 115 2.87 5.64 -14.97
C LEU A 115 4.32 5.44 -15.45
N THR A 116 5.05 4.57 -14.76
CA THR A 116 6.42 4.19 -15.14
C THR A 116 6.49 2.94 -16.00
N GLY A 117 5.40 2.16 -16.08
CA GLY A 117 5.37 0.86 -16.76
C GLY A 117 5.92 -0.29 -15.93
N LEU A 118 6.24 -0.06 -14.65
CA LEU A 118 6.67 -1.11 -13.73
C LEU A 118 5.56 -2.16 -13.53
N VAL A 119 5.90 -3.42 -13.77
CA VAL A 119 5.06 -4.59 -13.46
C VAL A 119 5.35 -4.99 -12.03
N CYS A 120 4.30 -5.08 -11.20
CA CYS A 120 4.47 -5.46 -9.83
C CYS A 120 4.21 -6.94 -9.57
N ILE A 121 5.17 -7.57 -8.88
CA ILE A 121 5.10 -8.98 -8.48
C ILE A 121 4.71 -9.12 -7.00
N LYS A 122 5.01 -8.14 -6.15
CA LYS A 122 4.73 -8.16 -4.70
C LYS A 122 4.39 -6.77 -4.14
N CYS A 123 3.29 -6.66 -3.39
CA CYS A 123 2.85 -5.44 -2.72
C CYS A 123 3.74 -5.02 -1.53
N PRO A 124 3.81 -3.72 -1.19
CA PRO A 124 3.37 -2.55 -1.97
C PRO A 124 4.33 -2.23 -3.13
N CYS A 125 3.78 -1.74 -4.24
CA CYS A 125 4.54 -1.53 -5.48
C CYS A 125 4.95 -0.09 -5.64
N TYR A 126 5.96 0.28 -4.89
CA TYR A 126 6.59 1.58 -5.02
C TYR A 126 7.20 1.75 -6.42
N GLY A 127 7.14 2.99 -6.93
CA GLY A 127 7.67 3.34 -8.25
C GLY A 127 6.74 3.04 -9.43
N THR A 128 5.52 2.52 -9.23
CA THR A 128 4.52 2.37 -10.32
C THR A 128 4.18 3.71 -10.97
N HIS A 129 4.25 4.78 -10.18
CA HIS A 129 4.13 6.15 -10.65
C HIS A 129 5.36 6.97 -10.28
N LYS A 130 5.59 8.02 -11.06
CA LYS A 130 6.54 9.08 -10.73
C LYS A 130 5.80 10.41 -10.65
N ALA A 131 6.09 11.20 -9.62
CA ALA A 131 5.64 12.57 -9.53
C ALA A 131 6.31 13.40 -10.64
N VAL A 132 5.51 14.10 -11.44
CA VAL A 132 5.95 14.93 -12.56
C VAL A 132 5.16 16.23 -12.59
N CYS A 133 5.73 17.29 -13.16
CA CYS A 133 5.02 18.53 -13.42
C CYS A 133 4.35 18.48 -14.79
N VAL A 134 3.06 18.83 -14.85
CA VAL A 134 2.30 18.97 -16.09
C VAL A 134 1.69 20.36 -16.19
N THR A 135 1.62 20.89 -17.40
CA THR A 135 1.04 22.22 -17.66
C THR A 135 -0.43 22.21 -17.29
N ARG A 136 -0.88 23.22 -16.52
CA ARG A 136 -2.30 23.37 -16.16
C ARG A 136 -3.14 23.57 -17.42
N LYS A 137 -4.25 22.85 -17.52
CA LYS A 137 -5.30 23.13 -18.51
C LYS A 137 -6.10 24.34 -18.04
N SER A 138 -6.28 25.33 -18.91
CA SER A 138 -7.07 26.54 -18.60
C SER A 138 -8.52 26.24 -18.21
N THR A 139 -9.06 25.10 -18.63
CA THR A 139 -10.44 24.66 -18.39
C THR A 139 -10.58 23.61 -17.29
N THR A 140 -9.48 23.13 -16.70
CA THR A 140 -9.53 22.04 -15.69
C THR A 140 -8.71 22.41 -14.46
N SER A 141 -9.38 22.95 -13.46
CA SER A 141 -8.82 23.08 -12.11
C SER A 141 -9.03 21.77 -11.37
N CYS A 142 -7.96 20.99 -11.17
CA CYS A 142 -8.02 19.91 -10.17
C CYS A 142 -8.21 20.53 -8.80
N GLY A 143 -9.04 19.93 -7.96
CA GLY A 143 -9.07 20.30 -6.54
C GLY A 143 -7.74 19.96 -5.86
N ALA A 144 -7.43 20.66 -4.77
CA ALA A 144 -6.14 20.56 -4.10
C ALA A 144 -5.84 19.16 -3.51
N ASN A 145 -6.88 18.36 -3.24
CA ASN A 145 -6.75 17.02 -2.67
C ASN A 145 -7.04 15.91 -3.68
N SER A 146 -7.23 16.28 -4.95
CA SER A 146 -7.47 15.33 -6.04
C SER A 146 -6.16 14.66 -6.46
N ILE A 147 -6.24 13.38 -6.84
CA ILE A 147 -5.11 12.72 -7.51
C ILE A 147 -5.11 13.12 -8.98
N VAL A 148 -3.99 13.67 -9.43
CA VAL A 148 -3.76 14.03 -10.83
C VAL A 148 -3.00 12.89 -11.51
N THR A 149 -3.65 12.17 -12.41
CA THR A 149 -3.01 11.09 -13.17
C THR A 149 -2.66 11.59 -14.57
N VAL A 150 -1.41 11.41 -14.97
CA VAL A 150 -0.87 11.88 -16.24
C VAL A 150 -0.86 10.72 -17.23
N ASP A 151 -1.50 10.93 -18.38
CA ASP A 151 -1.50 9.96 -19.47
C ASP A 151 -0.16 9.95 -20.24
N GLN A 152 0.02 8.98 -21.11
CA GLN A 152 1.25 8.83 -21.88
C GLN A 152 1.50 9.99 -22.87
N LYS A 153 0.43 10.68 -23.31
CA LYS A 153 0.47 11.80 -24.27
C LYS A 153 0.69 13.15 -23.59
N GLY A 154 0.84 13.17 -22.25
CA GLY A 154 1.06 14.40 -21.47
C GLY A 154 -0.23 15.14 -21.09
N GLY A 155 -1.40 14.58 -21.41
CA GLY A 155 -2.65 14.99 -20.80
C GLY A 155 -2.74 14.51 -19.35
N TYR A 156 -3.70 15.04 -18.60
CA TYR A 156 -4.00 14.56 -17.26
C TYR A 156 -5.49 14.56 -16.98
N THR A 157 -5.89 13.72 -16.01
CA THR A 157 -7.21 13.67 -15.39
C THR A 157 -7.07 13.96 -13.90
N CYS A 158 -8.12 14.53 -13.30
CA CYS A 158 -8.21 14.76 -11.86
C CYS A 158 -9.24 13.79 -11.29
N ASN A 159 -8.88 13.02 -10.26
CA ASN A 159 -9.82 12.18 -9.54
C ASN A 159 -9.84 12.59 -8.06
N GLY A 160 -10.91 13.29 -7.66
CA GLY A 160 -11.13 13.73 -6.28
C GLY A 160 -11.41 12.58 -5.31
N CYS A 161 -11.92 11.44 -5.80
CA CYS A 161 -12.25 10.28 -4.98
C CYS A 161 -11.16 9.20 -4.94
N ALA A 162 -10.13 9.32 -5.78
CA ALA A 162 -9.02 8.36 -5.82
C ALA A 162 -8.29 8.32 -4.48
N SER A 163 -8.00 7.10 -4.04
CA SER A 163 -7.15 6.90 -2.86
C SER A 163 -5.71 7.24 -3.18
N ALA A 164 -4.99 7.86 -2.24
CA ALA A 164 -3.58 8.16 -2.45
C ALA A 164 -2.76 6.91 -2.75
N VAL A 165 -3.14 5.72 -2.24
CA VAL A 165 -2.37 4.51 -2.58
C VAL A 165 -2.28 4.34 -4.08
N SER A 166 -3.29 4.70 -4.88
CA SER A 166 -3.36 4.42 -6.33
C SER A 166 -2.16 4.93 -7.15
N VAL A 167 -1.36 5.81 -6.57
CA VAL A 167 -0.19 6.47 -7.19
C VAL A 167 1.06 6.33 -6.32
N LEU A 168 1.48 5.09 -6.01
CA LEU A 168 2.71 4.86 -5.24
C LEU A 168 3.95 5.30 -6.03
N THR A 169 4.77 6.14 -5.40
CA THR A 169 6.08 6.57 -5.90
C THR A 169 7.18 5.83 -5.15
N GLY A 170 8.35 5.69 -5.76
CA GLY A 170 9.53 5.04 -5.16
C GLY A 170 10.49 6.06 -4.60
#